data_AF-A0A1W9W0F2-F1
#
_entry.id   AF-A0A1W9W0F2-F1
#
_cell.length_a   1.000
_cell.length_b   1.000
_cell.length_c   1.000
_cell.angle_alpha   90.00
_cell.angle_beta   90.00
_cell.angle_gamma   90.00
#
_symmetry.space_group_name_H-M   'P 1'
#
loop_
_entity.id
_entity.type
_entity.pdbx_description
1 polymer ?
#
loop_
_entity_poly.entity_id
_entity_poly.type
_entity_poly.pdbx_seq_one_letter_code
_entity_poly.pdbx_strand_id
1 'polypeptide(L)'
;MSIDTLKIRGARQHNLKDISVDIPRNRFVVITGLSGSGKSSLAFDTIYAEGQRRYVESLSAYARQFLEQMDKPDVDAIEGLSPAISIEQRGFSRNPRSTVGTVTEIYDYMRVLFARVGQPHCPECGLEISSQTIQQIVDRILSWDEGARIQIMA
;
A
#
# COMPACT_ATOMS: atom_id res chain seq x y z
N MET A 1 -3.57 0.69 34.13
CA MET A 1 -4.84 1.37 33.76
C MET A 1 -4.80 1.61 32.27
N SER A 2 -5.84 1.25 31.52
CA SER A 2 -5.92 1.60 30.11
C SER A 2 -5.95 3.12 29.98
N ILE A 3 -5.11 3.67 29.11
CA ILE A 3 -5.23 5.09 28.75
C ILE A 3 -6.45 5.17 27.83
N ASP A 4 -7.58 5.65 28.37
CA ASP A 4 -8.86 5.70 27.67
C ASP A 4 -9.03 6.97 26.79
N THR A 5 -8.08 7.90 26.89
CA THR A 5 -8.09 9.19 26.20
C THR A 5 -6.77 9.46 25.49
N LEU A 6 -6.83 9.91 24.24
CA LEU A 6 -5.71 10.53 23.53
C LEU A 6 -5.59 11.97 24.02
N LYS A 7 -4.50 12.29 24.71
CA LYS A 7 -4.25 13.63 25.26
C LYS A 7 -3.23 14.33 24.39
N ILE A 8 -3.58 15.50 23.88
CA ILE A 8 -2.69 16.37 23.09
C ILE A 8 -2.48 17.65 23.90
N ARG A 9 -1.23 18.06 24.07
CA ARG A 9 -0.84 19.26 24.84
C ARG A 9 0.05 20.15 24.01
N GLY A 10 -0.33 21.43 23.95
CA GLY A 10 0.41 22.49 23.29
C GLY A 10 0.66 22.27 21.80
N ALA A 11 -0.37 21.87 21.04
CA ALA A 11 -0.24 21.72 19.59
C ALA A 11 -0.18 23.10 18.90
N ARG A 12 0.89 23.32 18.13
CA ARG A 12 1.23 24.59 17.46
C ARG A 12 1.52 24.45 15.97
N GLN A 13 1.32 23.25 15.42
CA GLN A 13 1.51 22.99 13.99
C GLN A 13 0.68 23.96 13.12
N HIS A 14 1.33 24.60 12.15
CA HIS A 14 0.75 25.62 11.28
C HIS A 14 0.09 26.79 12.03
N ASN A 15 -1.23 26.92 11.97
CA ASN A 15 -1.97 28.02 12.59
C ASN A 15 -2.59 27.66 13.94
N LEU A 16 -2.31 26.47 14.48
CA LEU A 16 -2.75 26.07 15.81
C LEU A 16 -2.17 27.00 16.87
N LYS A 17 -2.99 27.38 17.84
CA LYS A 17 -2.66 28.39 18.86
C LYS A 17 -2.43 27.73 20.21
N ASP A 18 -1.42 26.88 20.29
CA ASP A 18 -1.02 26.18 21.51
C ASP A 18 -2.16 25.40 22.16
N ILE A 19 -2.90 24.65 21.34
CA ILE A 19 -4.14 24.02 21.76
C ILE A 19 -3.88 22.74 22.55
N SER A 20 -4.70 22.51 23.57
CA SER A 20 -4.72 21.26 24.34
C SER A 20 -6.09 20.62 24.24
N VAL A 21 -6.14 19.34 23.87
CA VAL A 21 -7.41 18.61 23.66
C VAL A 21 -7.30 17.17 24.12
N ASP A 22 -8.39 16.66 24.70
CA ASP A 22 -8.54 15.26 25.07
C ASP A 22 -9.58 14.61 24.16
N ILE A 23 -9.16 13.58 23.43
CA ILE A 23 -9.99 12.83 22.48
C ILE A 23 -10.27 11.45 23.08
N PRO A 24 -11.53 11.03 23.25
CA PRO A 24 -11.84 9.70 23.74
C PRO A 24 -11.38 8.62 22.76
N ARG A 25 -10.67 7.60 23.24
CA ARG A 25 -10.25 6.47 22.41
C ARG A 25 -11.40 5.50 22.20
N ASN A 26 -11.28 4.67 21.15
CA ASN A 26 -12.29 3.68 20.77
C ASN A 26 -13.68 4.30 20.50
N ARG A 27 -13.68 5.53 19.99
CA ARG A 27 -14.88 6.28 19.60
C ARG A 27 -14.73 6.80 18.18
N PHE A 28 -15.87 6.97 17.51
CA PHE A 28 -15.93 7.69 16.25
C PHE A 28 -15.97 9.19 16.54
N VAL A 29 -14.84 9.87 16.37
CA VAL A 29 -14.68 11.29 16.69
C VAL A 29 -14.61 12.11 15.41
N VAL A 30 -15.38 13.19 15.36
CA VAL A 30 -15.43 14.11 14.23
C VAL A 30 -14.83 15.45 14.64
N ILE A 31 -13.79 15.89 13.93
CA ILE A 31 -13.21 17.23 14.06
C ILE A 31 -13.89 18.14 13.02
N THR A 32 -14.60 19.16 13.49
CA THR A 32 -15.39 20.08 12.64
C THR A 32 -14.95 21.54 12.83
N GLY A 33 -15.40 22.42 11.93
CA GLY A 33 -15.04 23.84 11.92
C GLY A 33 -14.88 24.41 10.50
N LEU A 34 -14.83 25.74 10.39
CA LEU A 34 -14.69 26.48 9.14
C LEU A 34 -13.41 26.12 8.37
N SER A 35 -13.40 26.31 7.05
CA SER A 35 -12.18 26.14 6.26
C SER A 35 -11.03 26.99 6.83
N GLY A 36 -9.82 26.43 6.89
CA GLY A 36 -8.67 27.10 7.50
C GLY A 36 -8.63 27.13 9.03
N SER A 37 -9.60 26.54 9.75
CA SER A 37 -9.62 26.56 11.23
C SER A 37 -8.56 25.68 11.92
N GLY A 38 -7.64 25.03 11.18
CA GLY A 38 -6.61 24.15 11.74
C GLY A 38 -7.03 22.69 11.94
N LYS A 39 -8.19 22.25 11.41
CA LYS A 39 -8.65 20.84 11.53
C LYS A 39 -7.63 19.85 10.98
N SER A 40 -7.18 20.08 9.74
CA SER A 40 -6.19 19.22 9.08
C SER A 40 -4.85 19.29 9.80
N SER A 41 -4.47 20.47 10.29
CA SER A 41 -3.24 20.66 11.07
C SER A 41 -3.25 19.84 12.36
N LEU A 42 -4.37 19.76 13.06
CA LEU A 42 -4.51 18.91 14.24
C LEU A 42 -4.56 17.42 13.85
N ALA A 43 -5.41 17.04 12.90
CA ALA A 43 -5.68 15.64 12.57
C ALA A 43 -4.52 14.96 11.83
N PHE A 44 -4.05 15.57 10.74
CA PHE A 44 -3.05 14.99 9.84
C PHE A 44 -1.64 15.43 10.23
N ASP A 45 -1.42 16.74 10.33
CA ASP A 45 -0.07 17.28 10.49
C ASP A 45 0.45 17.16 11.93
N THR A 46 -0.41 16.87 12.91
CA THR A 46 -0.02 16.65 14.32
C THR A 46 -0.26 15.20 14.77
N ILE A 47 -1.52 14.76 14.84
CA ILE A 47 -1.87 13.45 15.42
C ILE A 47 -1.36 12.30 14.54
N TYR A 48 -1.66 12.32 13.25
CA TYR A 48 -1.21 11.28 12.32
C TYR A 48 0.31 11.31 12.14
N ALA A 49 0.90 12.49 11.94
CA ALA A 49 2.35 12.64 11.80
C ALA A 49 3.11 12.06 13.01
N GLU A 50 2.70 12.39 14.23
CA GLU A 50 3.33 11.85 15.44
C GLU A 50 3.08 10.33 15.57
N GLY A 51 1.89 9.86 15.18
CA GLY A 51 1.51 8.45 15.27
C GLY A 51 2.34 7.58 14.32
N GLN A 52 2.53 8.03 13.08
CA GLN A 52 3.39 7.38 12.11
C GLN A 52 4.86 7.46 12.53
N ARG A 53 5.35 8.64 12.98
CA ARG A 53 6.73 8.81 13.46
C ARG A 53 7.07 7.81 14.56
N ARG A 54 6.25 7.73 15.62
CA ARG A 54 6.46 6.79 16.74
C ARG A 54 6.40 5.33 16.29
N TYR A 55 5.53 5.00 15.33
CA TYR A 55 5.47 3.65 14.78
C TYR A 55 6.75 3.30 14.03
N VAL A 56 7.25 4.18 13.16
CA VAL A 56 8.53 3.98 12.44
C VAL A 56 9.71 3.88 13.42
N GLU A 57 9.72 4.68 14.49
CA GLU A 57 10.74 4.62 15.52
C GLU A 57 10.76 3.29 16.30
N SER A 58 9.63 2.58 16.36
CA SER A 58 9.55 1.25 16.97
C SER A 58 10.13 0.14 16.08
N LEU A 59 10.36 0.40 14.79
CA LEU A 59 10.92 -0.57 13.85
C LEU A 59 12.45 -0.70 14.01
N SER A 60 13.00 -1.76 13.41
CA SER A 60 14.44 -2.04 13.41
C SER A 60 15.24 -0.89 12.80
N ALA A 61 16.49 -0.70 13.26
CA ALA A 61 17.37 0.33 12.73
C ALA A 61 17.58 0.21 11.22
N TYR A 62 17.57 -1.02 10.68
CA TYR A 62 17.63 -1.30 9.25
C TYR A 62 16.37 -0.84 8.52
N ALA A 63 15.17 -1.15 9.04
CA ALA A 63 13.92 -0.72 8.41
C ALA A 63 13.79 0.80 8.36
N ARG A 64 14.30 1.52 9.36
CA ARG A 64 14.28 3.00 9.39
C ARG A 64 15.11 3.64 8.28
N GLN A 65 16.07 2.93 7.66
CA GLN A 65 16.85 3.48 6.53
C GLN A 65 16.02 3.64 5.26
N PHE A 66 14.92 2.89 5.12
CA PHE A 66 14.09 2.86 3.91
C PHE A 66 12.75 3.57 4.06
N LEU A 67 12.48 4.13 5.24
CA LEU A 67 11.22 4.78 5.55
C LEU A 67 11.41 6.29 5.59
N GLU A 68 10.48 7.02 4.99
CA GLU A 68 10.43 8.47 5.09
C GLU A 68 10.34 8.86 6.57
N GLN A 69 11.33 9.61 7.04
CA GLN A 69 11.29 10.21 8.35
C GLN A 69 10.32 11.39 8.29
N MET A 70 9.19 11.26 9.00
CA MET A 70 8.29 12.40 9.18
C MET A 70 8.91 13.39 10.15
N ASP A 71 8.81 14.68 9.80
CA ASP A 71 9.18 15.74 10.71
C ASP A 71 8.37 15.63 12.00
N LYS A 72 9.06 15.85 13.13
CA LYS A 72 8.39 15.89 14.43
C LYS A 72 7.47 17.12 14.46
N PRO A 73 6.16 16.96 14.68
CA PRO A 73 5.24 18.08 14.72
C PRO A 73 5.50 18.98 15.93
N ASP A 74 5.16 20.26 15.82
CA ASP A 74 5.27 21.21 16.94
C ASP A 74 4.13 20.97 17.94
N VAL A 75 4.42 20.14 18.94
CA VAL A 75 3.54 19.77 20.05
C VAL A 75 4.37 19.44 21.28
N ASP A 76 3.90 19.81 22.48
CA ASP A 76 4.63 19.54 23.72
C ASP A 76 4.57 18.06 24.11
N ALA A 77 3.36 17.50 24.13
CA ALA A 77 3.15 16.11 24.48
C ALA A 77 1.91 15.52 23.80
N ILE A 78 2.03 14.25 23.40
CA ILE A 78 0.90 13.42 23.01
C ILE A 78 0.97 12.08 23.77
N GLU A 79 -0.09 11.75 24.50
CA GLU A 79 -0.21 10.52 25.29
C GLU A 79 -1.41 9.69 24.80
N GLY A 80 -1.32 8.36 24.89
CA GLY A 80 -2.40 7.47 24.44
C GLY A 80 -2.53 7.33 22.92
N LEU A 81 -1.51 7.76 22.16
CA LEU A 81 -1.47 7.63 20.71
C LEU A 81 -1.26 6.19 20.27
N SER A 82 -2.05 5.74 19.31
CA SER A 82 -1.90 4.43 18.65
C SER A 82 -1.16 4.60 17.33
N PRO A 83 -0.61 3.53 16.71
CA PRO A 83 -0.19 3.59 15.33
C PRO A 83 -1.31 4.19 14.47
N ALA A 84 -0.99 5.23 13.71
CA ALA A 84 -1.97 6.02 12.98
C ALA A 84 -1.92 5.69 11.49
N ILE A 85 -3.10 5.62 10.86
CA ILE A 85 -3.26 5.45 9.41
C ILE A 85 -4.09 6.62 8.92
N SER A 86 -3.58 7.34 7.91
CA SER A 86 -4.34 8.39 7.22
C SER A 86 -5.04 7.79 6.01
N ILE A 87 -6.33 8.11 5.86
CA ILE A 87 -7.11 7.79 4.68
C ILE A 87 -7.56 9.12 4.09
N GLU A 88 -6.83 9.58 3.08
CA GLU A 88 -7.06 10.84 2.37
C GLU A 88 -7.51 10.60 0.94
N GLN A 89 -8.23 11.55 0.37
CA GLN A 89 -8.50 11.59 -1.06
C GLN A 89 -7.28 12.10 -1.85
N ARG A 90 -6.10 11.50 -1.65
CA ARG A 90 -4.96 11.76 -2.54
C ARG A 90 -5.27 11.14 -3.89
N GLY A 91 -5.04 11.90 -4.97
CA GLY A 91 -5.30 11.43 -6.32
C GLY A 91 -4.59 10.11 -6.58
N PHE A 92 -5.31 9.13 -7.13
CA PHE A 92 -4.72 7.86 -7.51
C PHE A 92 -3.54 8.10 -8.46
N SER A 93 -2.45 7.35 -8.27
CA SER A 93 -1.35 7.31 -9.23
C SER A 93 -1.90 6.99 -10.62
N ARG A 94 -1.60 7.82 -11.61
CA ARG A 94 -2.03 7.67 -13.00
C ARG A 94 -1.20 6.61 -13.74
N ASN A 95 -0.96 5.46 -13.11
CA ASN A 95 -0.31 4.35 -13.78
C ASN A 95 -1.38 3.59 -14.60
N PRO A 96 -1.27 3.53 -15.93
CA PRO A 96 -2.28 2.87 -16.79
C PRO A 96 -2.39 1.36 -16.54
N ARG A 97 -1.43 0.74 -15.85
CA ARG A 97 -1.48 -0.68 -15.45
C ARG A 97 -2.10 -0.90 -14.07
N SER A 98 -2.41 0.17 -13.34
CA SER A 98 -3.09 0.09 -12.05
C SER A 98 -4.60 -0.03 -12.25
N THR A 99 -5.19 -1.03 -11.63
CA THR A 99 -6.64 -1.30 -11.63
C THR A 99 -7.13 -1.48 -10.20
N VAL A 100 -8.45 -1.52 -10.00
CA VAL A 100 -9.03 -1.87 -8.69
C VAL A 100 -8.49 -3.21 -8.18
N GLY A 101 -8.35 -4.20 -9.08
CA GLY A 101 -7.84 -5.53 -8.72
C GLY A 101 -6.40 -5.52 -8.23
N THR A 102 -5.54 -4.65 -8.77
CA THR A 102 -4.14 -4.54 -8.32
C THR A 102 -4.02 -3.73 -7.03
N VAL A 103 -4.83 -2.67 -6.85
CA VAL A 103 -4.79 -1.85 -5.63
C VAL A 103 -5.34 -2.59 -4.41
N THR A 104 -6.30 -3.48 -4.62
CA THR A 104 -6.91 -4.31 -3.56
C THR A 104 -6.23 -5.66 -3.40
N GLU A 105 -5.15 -5.93 -4.16
CA GLU A 105 -4.44 -7.22 -4.22
C GLU A 105 -5.28 -8.42 -4.66
N ILE A 106 -6.58 -8.25 -4.95
CA ILE A 106 -7.46 -9.31 -5.46
C ILE A 106 -6.86 -9.97 -6.72
N TYR A 107 -6.27 -9.18 -7.61
CA TYR A 107 -5.64 -9.70 -8.81
C TYR A 107 -4.46 -10.65 -8.50
N ASP A 108 -3.72 -10.41 -7.42
CA ASP A 108 -2.62 -11.29 -7.01
C ASP A 108 -3.15 -12.63 -6.50
N TYR A 109 -4.24 -12.62 -5.72
CA TYR A 109 -4.94 -13.85 -5.35
C TYR A 109 -5.48 -14.59 -6.58
N MET A 110 -6.07 -13.89 -7.54
CA MET A 110 -6.54 -14.48 -8.78
C MET A 110 -5.41 -15.13 -9.56
N ARG A 111 -4.24 -14.49 -9.66
CA ARG A 111 -3.07 -15.07 -10.34
C ARG A 111 -2.64 -16.38 -9.71
N VAL A 112 -2.58 -16.45 -8.38
CA VAL A 112 -2.25 -17.69 -7.67
C VAL A 112 -3.32 -18.75 -7.91
N LEU A 113 -4.59 -18.37 -7.90
CA LEU A 113 -5.71 -19.27 -8.20
C LEU A 113 -5.57 -19.87 -9.61
N PHE A 114 -5.50 -19.03 -10.64
CA PHE A 114 -5.39 -19.48 -12.03
C PHE A 114 -4.11 -20.26 -12.30
N ALA A 115 -2.99 -19.90 -11.68
CA ALA A 115 -1.75 -20.66 -11.82
C ALA A 115 -1.82 -22.06 -11.20
N ARG A 116 -2.59 -22.25 -10.13
CA ARG A 116 -2.68 -23.54 -9.42
C ARG A 116 -3.75 -24.46 -9.97
N VAL A 117 -4.89 -23.93 -10.40
CA VAL A 117 -6.05 -24.74 -10.80
C VAL A 117 -6.58 -24.42 -12.20
N GLY A 118 -6.04 -23.41 -12.88
CA GLY A 118 -6.44 -23.08 -14.23
C GLY A 118 -5.99 -24.15 -15.22
N GLN A 119 -6.91 -24.62 -16.06
CA GLN A 119 -6.61 -25.51 -17.17
C GLN A 119 -6.29 -24.66 -18.42
N PRO A 120 -5.02 -24.64 -18.88
CA PRO A 120 -4.63 -23.82 -20.01
C PRO A 120 -5.15 -24.41 -21.33
N HIS A 121 -5.64 -23.56 -22.22
CA HIS A 121 -6.13 -23.95 -23.55
C HIS A 121 -5.43 -23.13 -24.64
N CYS A 122 -5.21 -23.73 -25.80
CA CYS A 122 -4.65 -23.04 -26.97
C CYS A 122 -5.62 -21.98 -27.49
N PRO A 123 -5.18 -20.72 -27.72
CA PRO A 123 -6.08 -19.65 -28.16
C PRO A 123 -6.57 -19.81 -29.61
N GLU A 124 -5.85 -20.58 -30.44
CA GLU A 124 -6.21 -20.77 -31.86
C GLU A 124 -7.13 -21.98 -32.07
N CYS A 125 -6.80 -23.13 -31.45
CA CYS A 125 -7.54 -24.37 -31.66
C CYS A 125 -8.42 -24.80 -30.48
N GLY A 126 -8.33 -24.12 -29.32
CA GLY A 126 -9.15 -24.40 -28.13
C GLY A 126 -8.83 -25.69 -27.39
N LEU A 127 -7.83 -26.47 -27.82
CA LEU A 127 -7.43 -27.71 -27.16
C LEU A 127 -6.67 -27.44 -25.84
N GLU A 128 -6.85 -28.32 -24.86
CA GLU A 128 -6.11 -28.27 -23.59
C GLU A 128 -4.60 -28.41 -23.84
N ILE A 129 -3.82 -27.52 -23.23
CA ILE A 129 -2.35 -27.54 -23.34
C ILE A 129 -1.82 -28.61 -22.39
N SER A 130 -1.03 -29.53 -22.93
CA SER A 130 -0.35 -30.60 -22.20
C SER A 130 1.15 -30.55 -22.40
N SER A 131 1.89 -31.32 -21.59
CA SER A 131 3.34 -31.44 -21.69
C SER A 131 3.75 -32.04 -23.04
N GLN A 132 4.76 -31.46 -23.68
CA GLN A 132 5.35 -31.98 -24.91
C GLN A 132 6.65 -32.73 -24.60
N THR A 133 6.90 -33.81 -25.33
CA THR A 133 8.18 -34.51 -25.28
C THR A 133 9.24 -33.78 -26.11
N ILE A 134 10.51 -34.01 -25.80
CA ILE A 134 11.62 -33.47 -26.60
C ILE A 134 11.47 -33.87 -28.07
N GLN A 135 11.09 -35.13 -28.34
CA GLN A 135 10.88 -35.61 -29.70
C GLN A 135 9.76 -34.85 -30.42
N GLN A 136 8.62 -34.61 -29.76
CA GLN A 136 7.53 -33.83 -30.34
C GLN A 136 7.95 -32.40 -30.69
N ILE A 137 8.82 -31.79 -29.88
CA ILE A 137 9.36 -30.45 -30.17
C ILE A 137 10.30 -30.51 -31.38
N VAL A 138 11.19 -31.52 -31.46
CA VAL A 138 12.10 -31.72 -32.59
C VAL A 138 11.33 -31.98 -33.88
N ASP A 139 10.34 -32.87 -33.86
CA ASP A 139 9.51 -33.21 -35.02
C ASP A 139 8.77 -31.98 -35.55
N ARG A 140 8.27 -31.12 -34.66
CA ARG A 140 7.62 -29.86 -35.02
C ARG A 140 8.57 -28.87 -35.70
N ILE A 141 9.83 -28.82 -35.29
CA ILE A 141 10.84 -27.95 -35.93
C ILE A 141 11.20 -28.50 -37.30
N LEU A 142 11.36 -29.82 -37.43
CA LEU A 142 11.67 -30.49 -38.70
C LEU A 142 10.51 -30.42 -39.71
N SER A 143 9.28 -30.17 -39.27
CA SER A 143 8.13 -30.00 -40.15
C SER A 143 8.00 -28.58 -40.73
N TRP A 144 8.93 -27.66 -40.44
CA TRP A 144 8.95 -26.33 -41.02
C TRP A 144 9.50 -26.35 -42.46
N ASP A 145 9.22 -25.30 -43.22
CA ASP A 145 9.63 -25.22 -44.62
C ASP A 145 11.15 -25.32 -44.80
N GLU A 146 11.57 -25.99 -45.87
CA GLU A 146 12.98 -26.17 -46.19
C GLU A 146 13.67 -24.79 -46.41
N GLY A 147 14.80 -24.58 -45.74
CA GLY A 147 15.51 -23.31 -45.73
C GLY A 147 15.08 -22.32 -44.64
N ALA A 148 14.11 -22.68 -43.78
CA ALA A 148 13.77 -21.90 -42.58
C ALA A 148 15.01 -21.69 -41.70
N ARG A 149 15.33 -20.43 -41.43
CA ARG A 149 16.46 -20.05 -40.57
C ARG A 149 15.99 -19.94 -39.13
N ILE A 150 16.66 -20.66 -38.24
CA ILE A 150 16.39 -20.61 -36.80
C ILE A 150 17.63 -20.11 -36.05
N GLN A 151 17.41 -19.41 -34.95
CA GLN A 151 18.45 -19.06 -33.98
C GLN A 151 18.15 -19.80 -32.68
N ILE A 152 19.07 -20.68 -32.28
CA ILE A 152 18.98 -21.37 -30.99
C ILE A 152 19.58 -20.44 -29.93
N MET A 153 18.78 -20.11 -28.91
CA MET A 153 19.23 -19.33 -27.75
C MET A 153 19.57 -20.29 -26.60
N ALA A 154 20.68 -20.02 -25.91
CA ALA A 154 21.13 -20.71 -24.71
C ALA A 154 20.99 -19.79 -23.50
#